data_AF-A0A1I1U3K7-F1
#
_entry.id   AF-A0A1I1U3K7-F1
#
_cell.length_a   1.000
_cell.length_b   1.000
_cell.length_c   1.000
_cell.angle_alpha   90.00
_cell.angle_beta   90.00
_cell.angle_gamma   90.00
#
_symmetry.space_group_name_H-M   'P 1'
#
loop_
_entity.id
_entity.type
_entity.pdbx_description
1 polymer ?
#
loop_
_entity_poly.entity_id
_entity_poly.type
_entity_poly.pdbx_seq_one_letter_code
_entity_poly.pdbx_strand_id
1 'polypeptide(L)'
;MSPDYNHLLDRCRYVNEISASLIDNFLVYYAARQDKVEREFETRISRFREIEREMPSSWKGLIKSQYIAHRVFKERGLIRKYLNSAAIKARNAEEQEFLRTMATYPWRFSFSEIRSSPASDFYEMEDVFTGEVFLLYSPSITRILSTHSVLLWFNLIGYNGSCWQTYGPVTTFQGFNSDDIFFYATELNPAIESETDMMADLDDNPVRYMVLACGSNYPLVVQQEYEVVQVTGEGTAIGFDVQALKKDFRIEYAEQVFKLSHEIWSNPPHFAEAYYEEETGKTLLFALTDRGYREVFVILNAYGMEVPAEPDIRLHIPMGIVIKKALKRTLDLNPYSRLFEIETSKESQEELSKLNLFMELALPYINSGQSPDLAELAKQAGVDPELAGELFQNAMNSISKMRK
;
A
#
# COMPACT_ATOMS: atom_id res chain seq x y z
N MET A 1 28.81 -11.35 19.14
CA MET A 1 29.08 -12.59 18.38
C MET A 1 28.20 -12.55 17.16
N SER A 2 28.77 -12.58 15.96
CA SER A 2 27.97 -12.62 14.73
C SER A 2 27.22 -13.97 14.63
N PRO A 3 25.97 -14.01 14.16
CA PRO A 3 25.23 -15.25 13.98
C PRO A 3 25.95 -16.23 13.03
N ASP A 4 25.84 -17.53 13.29
CA ASP A 4 26.28 -18.56 12.34
C ASP A 4 25.21 -18.75 11.25
N TYR A 5 25.32 -17.98 10.18
CA TYR A 5 24.37 -18.01 9.07
C TYR A 5 24.34 -19.34 8.30
N ASN A 6 25.38 -20.16 8.36
CA ASN A 6 25.36 -21.48 7.74
C ASN A 6 24.44 -22.42 8.52
N HIS A 7 24.54 -22.41 9.85
CA HIS A 7 23.64 -23.19 10.69
C HIS A 7 22.18 -22.74 10.54
N LEU A 8 21.93 -21.43 10.48
CA LEU A 8 20.60 -20.88 10.22
C LEU A 8 20.05 -21.32 8.85
N LEU A 9 20.89 -21.33 7.81
CA LEU A 9 20.50 -21.74 6.46
C LEU A 9 20.08 -23.21 6.42
N ASP A 10 20.83 -24.10 7.06
CA ASP A 10 20.48 -25.53 7.15
C ASP A 10 19.12 -25.72 7.84
N ARG A 11 18.86 -24.97 8.91
CA ARG A 11 17.55 -24.98 9.59
C ARG A 11 16.43 -24.46 8.69
N CYS A 12 16.66 -23.40 7.92
CA CYS A 12 15.66 -22.85 7.01
C CYS A 12 15.31 -23.82 5.87
N ARG A 13 16.32 -24.49 5.30
CA ARG A 13 16.14 -25.50 4.25
C ARG A 13 15.34 -26.68 4.76
N TYR A 14 15.71 -27.18 5.94
CA TYR A 14 14.98 -28.22 6.63
C TYR A 14 13.49 -27.88 6.81
N VAL A 15 13.19 -26.67 7.30
CA VAL A 15 11.81 -26.22 7.49
C VAL A 15 11.07 -26.04 6.16
N ASN A 16 11.74 -25.60 5.09
CA ASN A 16 11.13 -25.53 3.76
C ASN A 16 10.72 -26.91 3.24
N GLU A 17 11.57 -27.93 3.41
CA GLU A 17 11.29 -29.30 2.99
C GLU A 17 10.11 -29.90 3.75
N ILE A 18 10.07 -29.72 5.08
CA ILE A 18 8.94 -30.18 5.89
C ILE A 18 7.67 -29.39 5.56
N SER A 19 7.76 -28.07 5.37
CA SER A 19 6.59 -27.25 5.03
C SER A 19 5.96 -27.69 3.71
N ALA A 20 6.77 -28.00 2.70
CA ALA A 20 6.28 -28.50 1.42
C ALA A 20 5.56 -29.85 1.56
N SER A 21 6.11 -30.78 2.33
CA SER A 21 5.53 -32.12 2.50
C SER A 21 4.33 -32.16 3.45
N LEU A 22 4.34 -31.37 4.52
CA LEU A 22 3.36 -31.42 5.59
C LEU A 22 2.32 -30.30 5.54
N ILE A 23 2.75 -29.06 5.28
CA ILE A 23 1.83 -27.92 5.23
C ILE A 23 1.10 -27.92 3.88
N ASP A 24 1.85 -27.81 2.79
CA ASP A 24 1.29 -27.61 1.45
C ASP A 24 0.53 -28.85 0.97
N ASN A 25 1.09 -30.03 1.16
CA ASN A 25 0.52 -31.28 0.66
C ASN A 25 -0.50 -31.94 1.61
N PHE A 26 -0.63 -31.46 2.85
CA PHE A 26 -1.55 -32.06 3.81
C PHE A 26 -2.37 -31.08 4.65
N LEU A 27 -1.74 -30.24 5.48
CA LEU A 27 -2.49 -29.41 6.45
C LEU A 27 -3.42 -28.40 5.79
N VAL A 28 -3.00 -27.77 4.70
CA VAL A 28 -3.86 -26.82 3.97
C VAL A 28 -5.16 -27.52 3.52
N TYR A 29 -5.04 -28.71 2.91
CA TYR A 29 -6.21 -29.49 2.49
C TYR A 29 -7.01 -30.05 3.66
N TYR A 30 -6.34 -30.45 4.75
CA TYR A 30 -6.99 -30.94 5.96
C TYR A 30 -7.85 -29.84 6.58
N ALA A 31 -7.30 -28.63 6.76
CA ALA A 31 -8.01 -27.48 7.31
C ALA A 31 -9.13 -26.98 6.41
N ALA A 32 -8.90 -26.95 5.09
CA ALA A 32 -9.93 -26.59 4.11
C ALA A 32 -11.18 -27.46 4.25
N ARG A 33 -11.00 -28.79 4.43
CA ARG A 33 -12.11 -29.76 4.52
C ARG A 33 -12.74 -29.84 5.90
N GLN A 34 -11.93 -29.94 6.96
CA GLN A 34 -12.43 -30.20 8.31
C GLN A 34 -13.08 -28.98 8.96
N ASP A 35 -12.48 -27.80 8.74
CA ASP A 35 -12.88 -26.56 9.40
C ASP A 35 -13.46 -25.52 8.42
N LYS A 36 -13.69 -25.92 7.16
CA LYS A 36 -14.31 -25.09 6.11
C LYS A 36 -13.60 -23.75 5.89
N VAL A 37 -12.30 -23.68 6.19
CA VAL A 37 -11.49 -22.47 6.06
C VAL A 37 -11.46 -21.96 4.61
N GLU A 38 -11.49 -22.88 3.65
CA GLU A 38 -11.62 -22.54 2.23
C GLU A 38 -12.93 -21.79 1.95
N ARG A 39 -14.07 -22.26 2.48
CA ARG A 39 -15.36 -21.58 2.29
C ARG A 39 -15.36 -20.19 2.93
N GLU A 40 -14.70 -20.04 4.07
CA GLU A 40 -14.51 -18.74 4.71
C GLU A 40 -13.72 -17.79 3.80
N PHE A 41 -12.58 -18.24 3.28
CA PHE A 41 -11.77 -17.48 2.32
C PHE A 41 -12.59 -17.06 1.10
N GLU A 42 -13.29 -18.01 0.47
CA GLU A 42 -14.13 -17.74 -0.70
C GLU A 42 -15.21 -16.69 -0.40
N THR A 43 -15.78 -16.73 0.81
CA THR A 43 -16.77 -15.72 1.25
C THR A 43 -16.12 -14.34 1.37
N ARG A 44 -14.94 -14.26 2.00
CA ARG A 44 -14.22 -12.99 2.23
C ARG A 44 -13.72 -12.38 0.91
N ILE A 45 -13.08 -13.17 0.04
CA ILE A 45 -12.54 -12.69 -1.24
C ILE A 45 -13.64 -12.32 -2.24
N SER A 46 -14.84 -12.92 -2.12
CA SER A 46 -15.95 -12.64 -3.05
C SER A 46 -16.46 -11.19 -3.06
N ARG A 47 -16.04 -10.37 -2.09
CA ARG A 47 -16.28 -8.91 -2.07
C ARG A 47 -15.39 -8.16 -3.05
N PHE A 48 -14.26 -8.76 -3.46
CA PHE A 48 -13.23 -8.18 -4.31
C PHE A 48 -13.13 -8.87 -5.68
N ARG A 49 -14.25 -9.37 -6.23
CA ARG A 49 -14.28 -10.14 -7.50
C ARG A 49 -13.70 -9.38 -8.70
N GLU A 50 -13.81 -8.06 -8.73
CA GLU A 50 -13.22 -7.25 -9.82
C GLU A 50 -11.71 -7.31 -9.77
N ILE A 51 -11.11 -7.12 -8.59
CA ILE A 51 -9.68 -7.32 -8.37
C ILE A 51 -9.28 -8.77 -8.71
N GLU A 52 -10.03 -9.76 -8.23
CA GLU A 52 -9.76 -11.17 -8.54
C GLU A 52 -9.64 -11.46 -10.04
N ARG A 53 -10.43 -10.77 -10.89
CA ARG A 53 -10.42 -10.94 -12.35
C ARG A 53 -9.22 -10.29 -13.04
N GLU A 54 -8.66 -9.24 -12.45
CA GLU A 54 -7.47 -8.55 -12.95
C GLU A 54 -6.18 -9.30 -12.60
N MET A 55 -6.21 -10.14 -11.54
CA MET A 55 -5.05 -10.88 -11.07
C MET A 55 -4.75 -12.12 -11.93
N PRO A 56 -3.49 -12.59 -11.97
CA PRO A 56 -3.14 -13.84 -12.64
C PRO A 56 -4.00 -15.02 -12.14
N SER A 57 -4.35 -15.94 -13.03
CA SER A 57 -5.24 -17.08 -12.70
C SER A 57 -4.75 -17.95 -11.55
N SER A 58 -3.43 -18.02 -11.32
CA SER A 58 -2.82 -18.73 -10.20
C SER A 58 -2.87 -17.98 -8.86
N TRP A 59 -3.05 -16.66 -8.88
CA TRP A 59 -2.92 -15.79 -7.71
C TRP A 59 -3.86 -16.19 -6.58
N LYS A 60 -5.16 -16.37 -6.89
CA LYS A 60 -6.17 -16.75 -5.89
C LYS A 60 -5.83 -18.05 -5.18
N GLY A 61 -5.33 -19.04 -5.92
CA GLY A 61 -4.91 -20.31 -5.33
C GLY A 61 -3.77 -20.14 -4.33
N LEU A 62 -2.80 -19.30 -4.67
CA LEU A 62 -1.64 -19.03 -3.82
C LEU A 62 -2.02 -18.27 -2.53
N ILE A 63 -2.78 -17.18 -2.64
CA ILE A 63 -3.21 -16.41 -1.46
C ILE A 63 -4.20 -17.19 -0.60
N LYS A 64 -4.99 -18.11 -1.18
CA LYS A 64 -5.86 -19.02 -0.42
C LYS A 64 -5.05 -19.97 0.45
N SER A 65 -3.99 -20.59 -0.09
CA SER A 65 -3.10 -21.45 0.71
C SER A 65 -2.44 -20.67 1.85
N GLN A 66 -1.96 -19.44 1.55
CA GLN A 66 -1.39 -18.54 2.55
C GLN A 66 -2.40 -18.19 3.65
N TYR A 67 -3.64 -17.83 3.28
CA TYR A 67 -4.73 -17.58 4.22
C TYR A 67 -5.02 -18.79 5.11
N ILE A 68 -5.13 -19.99 4.52
CA ILE A 68 -5.40 -21.21 5.28
C ILE A 68 -4.27 -21.50 6.27
N ALA A 69 -3.00 -21.37 5.85
CA ALA A 69 -1.87 -21.57 6.74
C ALA A 69 -1.87 -20.57 7.91
N HIS A 70 -2.14 -19.29 7.64
CA HIS A 70 -2.34 -18.30 8.70
C HIS A 70 -3.44 -18.73 9.67
N ARG A 71 -4.61 -19.16 9.20
CA ARG A 71 -5.70 -19.63 10.09
C ARG A 71 -5.34 -20.86 10.92
N VAL A 72 -4.44 -21.71 10.41
CA VAL A 72 -3.93 -22.86 11.16
C VAL A 72 -2.98 -22.41 12.26
N PHE A 73 -2.01 -21.56 11.94
CA PHE A 73 -0.86 -21.27 12.80
C PHE A 73 -0.91 -19.94 13.54
N LYS A 74 -1.89 -19.07 13.29
CA LYS A 74 -2.07 -17.80 14.03
C LYS A 74 -2.32 -18.03 15.52
N GLU A 75 -2.28 -16.94 16.29
CA GLU A 75 -2.59 -17.00 17.71
C GLU A 75 -4.04 -17.46 17.89
N ARG A 76 -4.24 -18.46 18.78
CA ARG A 76 -5.52 -19.17 18.94
C ARG A 76 -6.04 -19.85 17.65
N GLY A 77 -5.13 -20.16 16.72
CA GLY A 77 -5.41 -20.89 15.48
C GLY A 77 -5.72 -22.38 15.67
N LEU A 78 -5.95 -23.07 14.55
CA LEU A 78 -6.43 -24.45 14.53
C LEU A 78 -5.35 -25.48 14.91
N ILE A 79 -4.07 -25.13 14.90
CA ILE A 79 -2.98 -26.08 15.12
C ILE A 79 -3.10 -26.81 16.47
N ARG A 80 -3.48 -26.11 17.55
CA ARG A 80 -3.64 -26.73 18.89
C ARG A 80 -4.75 -27.79 18.92
N LYS A 81 -5.83 -27.58 18.15
CA LYS A 81 -6.89 -28.58 17.93
C LYS A 81 -6.34 -29.77 17.14
N TYR A 82 -5.58 -29.50 16.08
CA TYR A 82 -5.08 -30.54 15.17
C TYR A 82 -4.02 -31.44 15.79
N LEU A 83 -3.14 -30.94 16.65
CA LEU A 83 -2.14 -31.74 17.36
C LEU A 83 -2.74 -32.93 18.13
N ASN A 84 -4.02 -32.83 18.52
CA ASN A 84 -4.73 -33.91 19.22
C ASN A 84 -5.49 -34.87 18.31
N SER A 85 -5.61 -34.57 17.01
CA SER A 85 -6.35 -35.36 16.03
C SER A 85 -5.63 -36.67 15.67
N ALA A 86 -6.39 -37.70 15.34
CA ALA A 86 -5.83 -38.99 14.91
C ALA A 86 -4.97 -38.84 13.64
N ALA A 87 -5.37 -37.99 12.70
CA ALA A 87 -4.66 -37.76 11.44
C ALA A 87 -3.26 -37.15 11.65
N ILE A 88 -3.10 -36.28 12.66
CA ILE A 88 -1.80 -35.67 13.02
C ILE A 88 -0.99 -36.62 13.90
N LYS A 89 -1.62 -37.34 14.82
CA LYS A 89 -0.92 -38.35 15.65
C LYS A 89 -0.34 -39.51 14.84
N ALA A 90 -0.89 -39.78 13.66
CA ALA A 90 -0.37 -40.78 12.72
C ALA A 90 0.85 -40.30 11.92
N ARG A 91 1.23 -39.02 12.02
CA ARG A 91 2.42 -38.45 11.38
C ARG A 91 3.68 -38.94 12.08
N ASN A 92 4.81 -38.86 11.38
CA ASN A 92 6.08 -39.27 11.98
C ASN A 92 6.49 -38.31 13.13
N ALA A 93 7.45 -38.71 13.96
CA ALA A 93 7.85 -37.93 15.14
C ALA A 93 8.38 -36.53 14.77
N GLU A 94 9.03 -36.44 13.62
CA GLU A 94 9.63 -35.21 13.10
C GLU A 94 8.57 -34.18 12.68
N GLU A 95 7.59 -34.60 11.88
CA GLU A 95 6.43 -33.78 11.49
C GLU A 95 5.65 -33.32 12.73
N GLN A 96 5.46 -34.19 13.72
CA GLN A 96 4.77 -33.83 14.97
C GLN A 96 5.54 -32.75 15.76
N GLU A 97 6.86 -32.88 15.85
CA GLU A 97 7.69 -31.91 16.57
C GLU A 97 7.73 -30.55 15.86
N PHE A 98 7.83 -30.57 14.53
CA PHE A 98 7.67 -29.37 13.71
C PHE A 98 6.35 -28.64 14.02
N LEU A 99 5.23 -29.36 14.04
CA LEU A 99 3.92 -28.75 14.32
C LEU A 99 3.77 -28.21 15.75
N ARG A 100 4.40 -28.84 16.74
CA ARG A 100 4.45 -28.32 18.11
C ARG A 100 5.27 -27.04 18.20
N THR A 101 6.39 -26.99 17.47
CA THR A 101 7.21 -25.78 17.36
C THR A 101 6.39 -24.64 16.77
N MET A 102 5.72 -24.87 15.64
CA MET A 102 4.87 -23.86 14.98
C MET A 102 3.65 -23.46 15.83
N ALA A 103 3.15 -24.34 16.71
CA ALA A 103 2.07 -24.01 17.63
C ALA A 103 2.50 -23.12 18.81
N THR A 104 3.82 -23.04 19.07
CA THR A 104 4.41 -22.22 20.14
C THR A 104 4.66 -20.80 19.66
N TYR A 105 4.96 -20.63 18.37
CA TYR A 105 5.25 -19.33 17.76
C TYR A 105 4.22 -19.03 16.66
N PRO A 106 3.18 -18.25 16.99
CA PRO A 106 2.12 -17.94 16.05
C PRO A 106 2.62 -17.31 14.76
N TRP A 107 2.03 -17.74 13.65
CA TRP A 107 2.27 -17.09 12.37
C TRP A 107 1.45 -15.81 12.28
N ARG A 108 2.04 -14.78 11.69
CA ARG A 108 1.39 -13.47 11.54
C ARG A 108 1.70 -12.87 10.18
N PHE A 109 0.77 -12.07 9.67
CA PHE A 109 1.10 -11.16 8.59
C PHE A 109 1.92 -10.00 9.15
N SER A 110 2.86 -9.52 8.35
CA SER A 110 3.72 -8.40 8.70
C SER A 110 3.84 -7.47 7.49
N PHE A 111 3.60 -6.19 7.74
CA PHE A 111 4.06 -5.11 6.87
C PHE A 111 5.43 -4.70 7.36
N SER A 112 6.45 -4.79 6.52
CA SER A 112 7.83 -4.61 6.97
C SER A 112 8.73 -3.97 5.93
N GLU A 113 9.81 -3.37 6.42
CA GLU A 113 10.89 -2.77 5.63
C GLU A 113 12.21 -3.47 5.92
N ILE A 114 13.13 -3.46 4.96
CA ILE A 114 14.48 -4.01 5.13
C ILE A 114 15.36 -2.94 5.77
N ARG A 115 15.90 -3.23 6.96
CA ARG A 115 16.92 -2.38 7.62
C ARG A 115 18.33 -2.70 7.14
N SER A 116 18.64 -3.98 7.01
CA SER A 116 19.96 -4.45 6.59
C SER A 116 19.91 -5.85 5.96
N SER A 117 20.94 -6.20 5.19
CA SER A 117 21.12 -7.52 4.57
C SER A 117 22.42 -8.14 5.08
N PRO A 118 22.41 -8.76 6.27
CA PRO A 118 23.64 -9.21 6.92
C PRO A 118 24.26 -10.48 6.28
N ALA A 119 23.49 -11.24 5.50
CA ALA A 119 23.97 -12.40 4.75
C ALA A 119 23.05 -12.68 3.55
N SER A 120 23.49 -13.53 2.60
CA SER A 120 22.67 -13.92 1.44
C SER A 120 21.34 -14.51 1.88
N ASP A 121 20.24 -14.02 1.29
CA ASP A 121 18.85 -14.39 1.59
C ASP A 121 18.39 -14.09 3.03
N PHE A 122 19.22 -13.46 3.86
CA PHE A 122 18.90 -13.04 5.23
C PHE A 122 18.77 -11.52 5.31
N TYR A 123 17.66 -11.08 5.89
CA TYR A 123 17.31 -9.67 6.00
C TYR A 123 16.93 -9.35 7.43
N GLU A 124 17.48 -8.26 7.97
CA GLU A 124 16.95 -7.65 9.18
C GLU A 124 15.75 -6.78 8.76
N MET A 125 14.56 -7.20 9.17
CA MET A 125 13.30 -6.56 8.85
C MET A 125 12.81 -5.78 10.06
N GLU A 126 12.07 -4.70 9.82
CA GLU A 126 11.29 -3.99 10.84
C GLU A 126 9.83 -4.00 10.45
N ASP A 127 8.96 -4.49 11.33
CA ASP A 127 7.52 -4.40 11.14
C ASP A 127 7.05 -2.98 11.44
N VAL A 128 6.51 -2.30 10.42
CA VAL A 128 6.25 -0.85 10.46
C VAL A 128 5.14 -0.43 11.42
N PHE A 129 4.33 -1.38 11.94
CA PHE A 129 3.23 -1.10 12.87
C PHE A 129 3.49 -1.57 14.29
N THR A 130 4.55 -2.36 14.50
CA THR A 130 4.89 -2.87 15.83
C THR A 130 6.29 -2.46 16.28
N GLY A 131 7.13 -1.97 15.35
CA GLY A 131 8.54 -1.70 15.57
C GLY A 131 9.37 -2.95 15.86
N GLU A 132 8.80 -4.15 15.71
CA GLU A 132 9.52 -5.40 15.95
C GLU A 132 10.60 -5.56 14.87
N VAL A 133 11.86 -5.66 15.31
CA VAL A 133 13.00 -5.98 14.45
C VAL A 133 13.26 -7.47 14.50
N PHE A 134 13.36 -8.11 13.33
CA PHE A 134 13.53 -9.56 13.24
C PHE A 134 14.39 -9.99 12.05
N LEU A 135 15.08 -11.12 12.21
CA LEU A 135 15.85 -11.75 11.13
C LEU A 135 14.92 -12.64 10.29
N LEU A 136 14.78 -12.32 9.01
CA LEU A 136 13.97 -13.03 8.03
C LEU A 136 14.86 -13.72 7.00
N TYR A 137 14.61 -15.01 6.76
CA TYR A 137 15.17 -15.73 5.63
C TYR A 137 14.15 -15.82 4.48
N SER A 138 14.52 -15.33 3.30
CA SER A 138 13.70 -15.46 2.09
C SER A 138 14.51 -15.29 0.79
N PRO A 139 14.79 -16.38 0.05
CA PRO A 139 15.41 -16.31 -1.27
C PRO A 139 14.57 -15.56 -2.31
N SER A 140 13.25 -15.49 -2.10
CA SER A 140 12.35 -14.73 -2.97
C SER A 140 12.61 -13.23 -2.88
N ILE A 141 12.94 -12.71 -1.70
CA ILE A 141 13.30 -11.29 -1.51
C ILE A 141 14.55 -10.98 -2.34
N THR A 142 15.60 -11.80 -2.27
CA THR A 142 16.82 -11.65 -3.09
C THR A 142 16.52 -11.55 -4.57
N ARG A 143 15.64 -12.43 -5.08
CA ARG A 143 15.24 -12.44 -6.49
C ARG A 143 14.39 -11.23 -6.87
N ILE A 144 13.54 -10.72 -5.98
CA ILE A 144 12.72 -9.54 -6.27
C ILE A 144 13.60 -8.29 -6.29
N LEU A 145 14.48 -8.12 -5.30
CA LEU A 145 15.40 -6.98 -5.20
C LEU A 145 16.39 -6.89 -6.38
N SER A 146 16.67 -7.99 -7.08
CA SER A 146 17.52 -7.95 -8.28
C SER A 146 16.84 -7.32 -9.50
N THR A 147 15.52 -7.07 -9.44
CA THR A 147 14.71 -6.59 -10.56
C THR A 147 13.84 -5.38 -10.22
N HIS A 148 13.53 -5.14 -8.95
CA HIS A 148 12.62 -4.08 -8.50
C HIS A 148 13.15 -3.39 -7.25
N SER A 149 12.92 -2.08 -7.14
CA SER A 149 12.95 -1.38 -5.85
C SER A 149 11.68 -1.71 -5.07
N VAL A 150 11.79 -1.86 -3.75
CA VAL A 150 10.65 -2.19 -2.89
C VAL A 150 10.68 -1.24 -1.70
N LEU A 151 9.55 -0.60 -1.43
CA LEU A 151 9.37 0.23 -0.24
C LEU A 151 8.87 -0.62 0.92
N LEU A 152 7.77 -1.36 0.69
CA LEU A 152 7.08 -2.09 1.73
C LEU A 152 6.84 -3.55 1.34
N TRP A 153 7.04 -4.45 2.28
CA TRP A 153 6.79 -5.88 2.13
C TRP A 153 5.55 -6.30 2.91
N PHE A 154 4.71 -7.17 2.35
CA PHE A 154 3.59 -7.78 3.03
C PHE A 154 3.67 -9.30 2.94
N ASN A 155 3.99 -9.93 4.07
CA ASN A 155 4.32 -11.35 4.11
C ASN A 155 3.65 -12.06 5.29
N LEU A 156 3.18 -13.29 5.06
CA LEU A 156 2.95 -14.23 6.15
C LEU A 156 4.30 -14.78 6.60
N ILE A 157 4.62 -14.58 7.88
CA ILE A 157 5.88 -15.04 8.47
C ILE A 157 5.62 -16.05 9.60
N GLY A 158 6.52 -17.02 9.71
CA GLY A 158 6.55 -18.01 10.78
C GLY A 158 7.96 -18.19 11.34
N TYR A 159 8.07 -18.33 12.67
CA TYR A 159 9.36 -18.55 13.34
C TYR A 159 9.74 -20.02 13.32
N ASN A 160 10.92 -20.33 12.79
CA ASN A 160 11.37 -21.72 12.59
C ASN A 160 12.14 -22.31 13.79
N GLY A 161 12.23 -21.57 14.90
CA GLY A 161 13.06 -21.89 16.07
C GLY A 161 14.43 -21.21 16.07
N SER A 162 14.79 -20.50 15.00
CA SER A 162 16.08 -19.79 14.89
C SER A 162 15.94 -18.43 14.21
N CYS A 163 15.15 -18.32 13.15
CA CYS A 163 14.79 -17.07 12.49
C CYS A 163 13.36 -17.15 11.91
N TRP A 164 12.88 -16.03 11.36
CA TRP A 164 11.60 -15.99 10.65
C TRP A 164 11.76 -16.43 9.20
N GLN A 165 10.71 -16.98 8.62
CA GLN A 165 10.62 -17.36 7.20
C GLN A 165 9.29 -16.92 6.60
N THR A 166 9.31 -16.48 5.35
CA THR A 166 8.10 -16.20 4.57
C THR A 166 7.41 -17.49 4.14
N TYR A 167 6.08 -17.53 4.20
CA TYR A 167 5.26 -18.62 3.64
C TYR A 167 4.28 -18.09 2.60
N GLY A 168 4.16 -18.79 1.47
CA GLY A 168 3.27 -18.41 0.37
C GLY A 168 3.82 -17.26 -0.49
N PRO A 169 2.94 -16.49 -1.17
CA PRO A 169 3.34 -15.31 -1.92
C PRO A 169 4.09 -14.29 -1.07
N VAL A 170 5.17 -13.76 -1.63
CA VAL A 170 5.88 -12.58 -1.10
C VAL A 170 5.33 -11.37 -1.85
N THR A 171 4.56 -10.53 -1.15
CA THR A 171 3.96 -9.32 -1.74
C THR A 171 4.84 -8.11 -1.45
N THR A 172 5.01 -7.27 -2.46
CA THR A 172 5.86 -6.07 -2.41
C THR A 172 5.09 -4.88 -2.91
N PHE A 173 5.41 -3.70 -2.39
CA PHE A 173 4.85 -2.44 -2.86
C PHE A 173 5.97 -1.49 -3.23
N GLN A 174 5.90 -0.96 -4.45
CA GLN A 174 6.86 0.02 -4.97
C GLN A 174 6.44 1.47 -4.70
N GLY A 175 5.18 1.68 -4.31
CA GLY A 175 4.60 3.00 -4.15
C GLY A 175 3.68 3.14 -2.96
N PHE A 176 3.74 2.23 -1.99
CA PHE A 176 3.03 2.33 -0.71
C PHE A 176 4.01 2.38 0.47
N ASN A 177 3.67 3.16 1.49
CA ASN A 177 4.34 3.19 2.80
C ASN A 177 3.37 2.77 3.92
N SER A 178 3.80 2.88 5.18
CA SER A 178 2.96 2.58 6.36
C SER A 178 1.69 3.44 6.45
N ASP A 179 1.79 4.75 6.17
CA ASP A 179 0.67 5.69 6.26
C ASP A 179 -0.45 5.32 5.29
N ASP A 180 -0.10 4.91 4.06
CA ASP A 180 -1.06 4.45 3.06
C ASP A 180 -1.86 3.24 3.54
N ILE A 181 -1.18 2.29 4.16
CA ILE A 181 -1.81 1.06 4.66
C ILE A 181 -2.69 1.39 5.87
N PHE A 182 -2.24 2.28 6.76
CA PHE A 182 -3.03 2.72 7.90
C PHE A 182 -4.29 3.47 7.44
N PHE A 183 -4.14 4.40 6.50
CA PHE A 183 -5.27 5.10 5.89
C PHE A 183 -6.24 4.11 5.24
N TYR A 184 -5.74 3.16 4.43
CA TYR A 184 -6.58 2.11 3.86
C TYR A 184 -7.35 1.29 4.92
N ALA A 185 -6.72 0.98 6.05
CA ALA A 185 -7.37 0.27 7.15
C ALA A 185 -8.52 1.10 7.75
N THR A 186 -8.31 2.40 7.99
CA THR A 186 -9.34 3.31 8.50
C THR A 186 -10.51 3.45 7.51
N GLU A 187 -10.20 3.43 6.21
CA GLU A 187 -11.20 3.47 5.16
C GLU A 187 -12.04 2.18 5.11
N LEU A 188 -11.43 1.02 5.38
CA LEU A 188 -12.13 -0.27 5.51
C LEU A 188 -12.98 -0.35 6.77
N ASN A 189 -12.51 0.22 7.86
CA ASN A 189 -13.12 0.18 9.18
C ASN A 189 -12.81 1.47 9.98
N PRO A 190 -13.75 2.42 10.03
CA PRO A 190 -13.56 3.69 10.73
C PRO A 190 -13.34 3.58 12.25
N ALA A 191 -13.53 2.39 12.84
CA ALA A 191 -13.24 2.15 14.26
C ALA A 191 -11.75 1.87 14.54
N ILE A 192 -10.91 1.83 13.50
CA ILE A 192 -9.45 1.69 13.66
C ILE A 192 -8.88 3.08 13.96
N GLU A 193 -8.39 3.26 15.18
CA GLU A 193 -7.80 4.53 15.65
C GLU A 193 -6.32 4.38 16.02
N SER A 194 -5.78 3.15 16.01
CA SER A 194 -4.41 2.85 16.38
C SER A 194 -3.79 1.72 15.56
N GLU A 195 -2.45 1.65 15.54
CA GLU A 195 -1.70 0.56 14.90
C GLU A 195 -2.09 -0.81 15.50
N THR A 196 -2.42 -0.84 16.79
CA THR A 196 -2.89 -2.08 17.45
C THR A 196 -4.24 -2.54 16.90
N ASP A 197 -5.17 -1.61 16.67
CA ASP A 197 -6.48 -1.93 16.08
C ASP A 197 -6.33 -2.40 14.62
N MET A 198 -5.43 -1.76 13.87
CA MET A 198 -5.09 -2.15 12.51
C MET A 198 -4.53 -3.58 12.46
N MET A 199 -3.56 -3.89 13.33
CA MET A 199 -2.96 -5.23 13.40
C MET A 199 -3.98 -6.30 13.82
N ALA A 200 -4.94 -5.94 14.68
CA ALA A 200 -6.04 -6.84 15.04
C ALA A 200 -7.00 -7.08 13.86
N ASP A 201 -7.33 -6.04 13.06
CA ASP A 201 -8.15 -6.18 11.85
C ASP A 201 -7.43 -7.02 10.78
N LEU A 202 -6.12 -6.79 10.58
CA LEU A 202 -5.28 -7.59 9.70
C LEU A 202 -5.26 -9.06 10.11
N ASP A 203 -5.11 -9.34 11.40
CA ASP A 203 -5.12 -10.72 11.90
C ASP A 203 -6.50 -11.38 11.80
N ASP A 204 -7.62 -10.66 11.94
CA ASP A 204 -8.95 -11.23 11.69
C ASP A 204 -9.20 -11.50 10.20
N ASN A 205 -8.87 -10.53 9.35
CA ASN A 205 -9.25 -10.52 7.95
C ASN A 205 -8.11 -10.12 7.01
N PRO A 206 -7.06 -10.95 6.87
CA PRO A 206 -5.92 -10.61 6.03
C PRO A 206 -6.28 -10.53 4.54
N VAL A 207 -7.42 -11.08 4.11
CA VAL A 207 -7.90 -10.98 2.73
C VAL A 207 -8.07 -9.54 2.27
N ARG A 208 -8.49 -8.63 3.17
CA ARG A 208 -8.61 -7.19 2.87
C ARG A 208 -7.28 -6.56 2.49
N TYR A 209 -6.18 -7.05 3.05
CA TYR A 209 -4.85 -6.51 2.81
C TYR A 209 -4.15 -7.26 1.65
N MET A 210 -4.43 -8.56 1.47
CA MET A 210 -3.94 -9.34 0.34
C MET A 210 -4.38 -8.76 -1.02
N VAL A 211 -5.55 -8.14 -1.11
CA VAL A 211 -6.03 -7.54 -2.36
C VAL A 211 -5.25 -6.30 -2.78
N LEU A 212 -4.49 -5.67 -1.87
CA LEU A 212 -3.59 -4.57 -2.21
C LEU A 212 -2.52 -4.98 -3.22
N ALA A 213 -2.25 -6.29 -3.37
CA ALA A 213 -1.37 -6.83 -4.39
C ALA A 213 -1.72 -6.38 -5.83
N CYS A 214 -2.95 -5.93 -6.10
CA CYS A 214 -3.30 -5.36 -7.41
C CYS A 214 -2.59 -4.03 -7.73
N GLY A 215 -2.06 -3.33 -6.72
CA GLY A 215 -1.22 -2.14 -6.87
C GLY A 215 0.25 -2.38 -6.56
N SER A 216 0.70 -3.64 -6.42
CA SER A 216 2.08 -3.98 -6.04
C SER A 216 3.15 -3.29 -6.88
N ASN A 217 2.85 -3.09 -8.17
CA ASN A 217 3.78 -2.57 -9.18
C ASN A 217 3.53 -1.11 -9.52
N TYR A 218 2.62 -0.42 -8.83
CA TYR A 218 2.45 1.01 -9.04
C TYR A 218 3.66 1.73 -8.45
N PRO A 219 4.42 2.48 -9.27
CA PRO A 219 5.60 3.19 -8.80
C PRO A 219 5.18 4.40 -7.97
N LEU A 220 6.11 4.91 -7.15
CA LEU A 220 5.99 6.27 -6.64
C LEU A 220 5.88 7.27 -7.78
N VAL A 221 5.04 8.28 -7.56
CA VAL A 221 4.91 9.41 -8.47
C VAL A 221 5.82 10.51 -7.96
N VAL A 222 6.79 10.92 -8.78
CA VAL A 222 7.75 11.98 -8.45
C VAL A 222 7.69 13.04 -9.53
N GLN A 223 7.54 14.30 -9.12
CA GLN A 223 7.61 15.46 -10.01
C GLN A 223 8.79 16.34 -9.60
N GLN A 224 9.74 16.52 -10.53
CA GLN A 224 11.03 17.15 -10.27
C GLN A 224 11.82 16.37 -9.19
N GLU A 225 11.90 16.92 -7.98
CA GLU A 225 12.57 16.37 -6.79
C GLU A 225 11.59 16.07 -5.65
N TYR A 226 10.29 16.24 -5.90
CA TYR A 226 9.24 16.06 -4.90
C TYR A 226 8.42 14.82 -5.20
N GLU A 227 8.25 14.00 -4.18
CA GLU A 227 7.23 12.96 -4.16
C GLU A 227 5.84 13.61 -4.21
N VAL A 228 4.97 13.09 -5.07
CA VAL A 228 3.58 13.54 -5.21
C VAL A 228 2.71 12.71 -4.27
N VAL A 229 2.29 13.37 -3.19
CA VAL A 229 1.48 12.80 -2.10
C VAL A 229 0.35 13.75 -1.78
N GLN A 230 -0.87 13.23 -1.61
CA GLN A 230 -2.00 14.01 -1.14
C GLN A 230 -1.88 14.18 0.36
N VAL A 231 -1.64 15.41 0.80
CA VAL A 231 -1.42 15.75 2.20
C VAL A 231 -2.53 16.68 2.65
N THR A 232 -3.21 16.33 3.74
CA THR A 232 -4.29 17.16 4.30
C THR A 232 -4.15 17.35 5.80
N GLY A 233 -4.55 18.54 6.26
CA GLY A 233 -4.69 18.86 7.67
C GLY A 233 -5.93 19.69 7.92
N GLU A 234 -6.72 19.29 8.91
CA GLU A 234 -7.90 19.99 9.37
C GLU A 234 -7.59 20.74 10.67
N GLY A 235 -8.05 21.99 10.72
CA GLY A 235 -7.85 22.87 11.85
C GLY A 235 -9.03 23.79 12.07
N THR A 236 -8.87 24.75 12.96
CA THR A 236 -9.86 25.80 13.24
C THR A 236 -9.21 27.17 13.22
N ALA A 237 -9.95 28.20 12.85
CA ALA A 237 -9.50 29.59 12.99
C ALA A 237 -10.31 30.30 14.08
N ILE A 238 -9.63 30.93 15.03
CA ILE A 238 -10.26 31.70 16.12
C ILE A 238 -10.50 33.16 15.71
N GLY A 239 -9.94 33.58 14.59
CA GLY A 239 -10.20 34.87 13.95
C GLY A 239 -9.78 34.83 12.49
N PHE A 240 -10.67 35.27 11.59
CA PHE A 240 -10.42 35.29 10.16
C PHE A 240 -10.42 36.73 9.65
N ASP A 241 -9.23 37.30 9.43
CA ASP A 241 -9.06 38.63 8.84
C ASP A 241 -8.62 38.50 7.37
N VAL A 242 -9.61 38.58 6.48
CA VAL A 242 -9.41 38.55 5.03
C VAL A 242 -8.41 39.61 4.56
N GLN A 243 -8.39 40.81 5.16
CA GLN A 243 -7.50 41.87 4.70
C GLN A 243 -6.06 41.62 5.11
N ALA A 244 -5.83 41.05 6.28
CA ALA A 244 -4.50 40.62 6.71
C ALA A 244 -3.98 39.49 5.80
N LEU A 245 -4.82 38.49 5.50
CA LEU A 245 -4.44 37.33 4.67
C LEU A 245 -4.07 37.70 3.23
N LYS A 246 -4.64 38.77 2.67
CA LYS A 246 -4.30 39.26 1.31
C LYS A 246 -2.83 39.63 1.13
N LYS A 247 -2.09 39.81 2.22
CA LYS A 247 -0.65 40.08 2.17
C LYS A 247 0.13 38.89 1.59
N ASP A 248 -0.27 37.67 1.92
CA ASP A 248 0.45 36.45 1.55
C ASP A 248 -0.37 35.54 0.62
N PHE A 249 -1.69 35.74 0.53
CA PHE A 249 -2.58 34.90 -0.28
C PHE A 249 -3.40 35.69 -1.30
N ARG A 250 -3.58 35.08 -2.47
CA ARG A 250 -4.74 35.35 -3.33
C ARG A 250 -5.95 34.67 -2.69
N ILE A 251 -7.05 35.42 -2.59
CA ILE A 251 -8.28 34.94 -1.93
C ILE A 251 -9.41 34.88 -2.94
N GLU A 252 -10.04 33.72 -3.04
CA GLU A 252 -11.25 33.47 -3.81
C GLU A 252 -12.38 33.10 -2.83
N TYR A 253 -13.63 33.40 -3.17
CA TYR A 253 -14.78 33.13 -2.28
C TYR A 253 -15.94 32.53 -3.07
N ALA A 254 -16.44 31.39 -2.58
CA ALA A 254 -17.58 30.68 -3.14
C ALA A 254 -18.32 29.95 -2.02
N GLU A 255 -19.65 30.05 -2.00
CA GLU A 255 -20.52 29.28 -1.09
C GLU A 255 -20.09 29.28 0.40
N GLN A 256 -19.73 30.45 0.96
CA GLN A 256 -19.27 30.59 2.37
C GLN A 256 -17.90 29.96 2.67
N VAL A 257 -17.16 29.60 1.63
CA VAL A 257 -15.80 29.10 1.72
C VAL A 257 -14.84 30.12 1.10
N PHE A 258 -13.75 30.39 1.79
CA PHE A 258 -12.62 31.16 1.27
C PHE A 258 -11.52 30.20 0.84
N LYS A 259 -11.09 30.31 -0.41
CA LYS A 259 -9.90 29.63 -0.92
C LYS A 259 -8.71 30.58 -0.85
N LEU A 260 -7.64 30.14 -0.20
CA LEU A 260 -6.39 30.86 -0.01
C LEU A 260 -5.30 30.18 -0.85
N SER A 261 -4.76 30.92 -1.81
CA SER A 261 -3.70 30.46 -2.71
C SER A 261 -2.44 31.32 -2.56
N HIS A 262 -1.32 30.71 -2.18
CA HIS A 262 -0.02 31.38 -2.10
C HIS A 262 0.65 31.46 -3.48
N GLU A 263 1.33 32.57 -3.78
CA GLU A 263 1.93 32.82 -5.11
C GLU A 263 2.91 31.72 -5.55
N ILE A 264 3.65 31.13 -4.62
CA ILE A 264 4.65 30.09 -4.93
C ILE A 264 4.08 28.69 -4.69
N TRP A 265 3.39 28.48 -3.57
CA TRP A 265 3.11 27.14 -3.06
C TRP A 265 1.84 26.53 -3.64
N SER A 266 0.94 27.35 -4.19
CA SER A 266 -0.25 26.84 -4.90
C SER A 266 0.04 26.42 -6.34
N ASN A 267 1.28 26.59 -6.82
CA ASN A 267 1.70 26.20 -8.15
C ASN A 267 2.29 24.77 -8.18
N PRO A 268 2.44 24.16 -9.37
CA PRO A 268 3.14 22.88 -9.50
C PRO A 268 4.57 22.94 -8.93
N PRO A 269 5.07 21.86 -8.30
CA PRO A 269 4.40 20.58 -8.09
C PRO A 269 3.56 20.52 -6.80
N HIS A 270 3.54 21.60 -6.02
CA HIS A 270 3.04 21.62 -4.64
C HIS A 270 1.53 21.67 -4.52
N PHE A 271 0.87 22.51 -5.34
CA PHE A 271 -0.58 22.73 -5.30
C PHE A 271 -1.14 22.87 -3.87
N ALA A 272 -0.40 23.56 -3.01
CA ALA A 272 -0.75 23.76 -1.62
C ALA A 272 -1.74 24.92 -1.51
N GLU A 273 -2.94 24.62 -1.04
CA GLU A 273 -4.07 25.54 -0.95
C GLU A 273 -4.81 25.32 0.36
N ALA A 274 -5.29 26.41 0.96
CA ALA A 274 -6.07 26.35 2.17
C ALA A 274 -7.51 26.82 1.93
N TYR A 275 -8.44 26.25 2.67
CA TYR A 275 -9.87 26.51 2.57
C TYR A 275 -10.39 26.84 3.96
N TYR A 276 -11.12 27.93 4.11
CA TYR A 276 -11.76 28.33 5.35
C TYR A 276 -13.28 28.37 5.17
N GLU A 277 -14.00 27.56 5.94
CA GLU A 277 -15.46 27.52 5.96
C GLU A 277 -16.01 28.44 7.06
N GLU A 278 -16.76 29.48 6.68
CA GLU A 278 -17.19 30.53 7.60
C GLU A 278 -18.19 30.03 8.65
N GLU A 279 -19.08 29.11 8.29
CA GLU A 279 -20.14 28.62 9.18
C GLU A 279 -19.60 27.87 10.40
N THR A 280 -18.56 27.07 10.19
CA THR A 280 -17.99 26.20 11.23
C THR A 280 -16.66 26.71 11.79
N GLY A 281 -16.03 27.67 11.12
CA GLY A 281 -14.67 28.11 11.42
C GLY A 281 -13.59 27.07 11.09
N LYS A 282 -13.93 26.03 10.33
CA LYS A 282 -13.00 24.98 9.93
C LYS A 282 -12.03 25.48 8.87
N THR A 283 -10.78 25.04 9.00
CA THR A 283 -9.73 25.23 8.01
C THR A 283 -9.30 23.87 7.47
N LEU A 284 -9.21 23.72 6.16
CA LEU A 284 -8.57 22.58 5.51
C LEU A 284 -7.35 23.09 4.74
N LEU A 285 -6.17 22.54 5.03
CA LEU A 285 -4.99 22.68 4.19
C LEU A 285 -4.83 21.42 3.35
N PHE A 286 -4.77 21.56 2.03
CA PHE A 286 -4.47 20.49 1.09
C PHE A 286 -3.18 20.80 0.34
N ALA A 287 -2.34 19.80 0.10
CA ALA A 287 -1.18 19.90 -0.78
C ALA A 287 -0.91 18.58 -1.51
N LEU A 288 -0.14 18.67 -2.59
CA LEU A 288 0.38 17.52 -3.36
C LEU A 288 1.84 17.18 -3.04
N THR A 289 2.48 17.86 -2.09
CA THR A 289 3.79 17.46 -1.55
C THR A 289 3.91 17.84 -0.07
N ASP A 290 4.72 17.10 0.69
CA ASP A 290 5.01 17.42 2.11
C ASP A 290 5.62 18.82 2.28
N ARG A 291 6.46 19.25 1.32
CA ARG A 291 7.04 20.59 1.34
C ARG A 291 5.97 21.66 1.16
N GLY A 292 5.06 21.49 0.21
CA GLY A 292 3.97 22.44 -0.02
C GLY A 292 3.10 22.59 1.23
N TYR A 293 2.76 21.46 1.87
CA TYR A 293 2.03 21.43 3.13
C TYR A 293 2.77 22.22 4.22
N ARG A 294 4.01 21.86 4.52
CA ARG A 294 4.80 22.46 5.60
C ARG A 294 4.94 23.97 5.45
N GLU A 295 5.21 24.45 4.24
CA GLU A 295 5.47 25.87 4.00
C GLU A 295 4.19 26.71 4.13
N VAL A 296 3.05 26.21 3.65
CA VAL A 296 1.76 26.89 3.80
C VAL A 296 1.25 26.80 5.25
N PHE A 297 1.42 25.66 5.92
CA PHE A 297 1.11 25.49 7.34
C PHE A 297 1.74 26.58 8.22
N VAL A 298 3.02 26.93 8.00
CA VAL A 298 3.72 27.97 8.76
C VAL A 298 3.06 29.33 8.58
N ILE A 299 2.66 29.66 7.34
CA ILE A 299 2.03 30.94 7.02
C ILE A 299 0.63 31.01 7.65
N LEU A 300 -0.18 29.96 7.50
CA LEU A 300 -1.54 29.89 8.08
C LEU A 300 -1.53 30.06 9.60
N ASN A 301 -0.62 29.37 10.29
CA ASN A 301 -0.51 29.49 11.75
C ASN A 301 -0.06 30.87 12.21
N ALA A 302 0.74 31.59 11.40
CA ALA A 302 1.09 32.99 11.70
C ALA A 302 -0.14 33.92 11.66
N TYR A 303 -1.22 33.51 10.98
CA TYR A 303 -2.51 34.20 10.94
C TYR A 303 -3.54 33.63 11.94
N GLY A 304 -3.16 32.69 12.80
CA GLY A 304 -4.08 32.10 13.79
C GLY A 304 -5.05 31.06 13.22
N MET A 305 -4.72 30.47 12.07
CA MET A 305 -5.44 29.31 11.51
C MET A 305 -4.71 28.04 11.98
N GLU A 306 -5.26 27.39 13.01
CA GLU A 306 -4.65 26.29 13.78
C GLU A 306 -4.70 24.94 13.03
N VAL A 307 -4.00 24.86 11.90
CA VAL A 307 -3.79 23.61 11.15
C VAL A 307 -2.66 22.82 11.80
N PRO A 308 -2.71 21.47 11.88
CA PRO A 308 -1.67 20.68 12.54
C PRO A 308 -0.37 20.61 11.73
N ALA A 309 0.76 20.51 12.44
CA ALA A 309 2.09 20.42 11.83
C ALA A 309 2.33 19.06 11.17
N GLU A 310 1.91 18.00 11.86
CA GLU A 310 1.77 16.66 11.29
C GLU A 310 0.43 16.62 10.56
N PRO A 311 0.38 16.22 9.29
CA PRO A 311 -0.86 16.14 8.54
C PRO A 311 -1.75 15.01 9.08
N ASP A 312 -3.07 15.20 9.02
CA ASP A 312 -4.04 14.17 9.39
C ASP A 312 -4.06 13.03 8.37
N ILE A 313 -3.82 13.34 7.09
CA ILE A 313 -3.75 12.36 6.00
C ILE A 313 -2.52 12.65 5.15
N ARG A 314 -1.75 11.62 4.88
CA ARG A 314 -0.68 11.58 3.87
C ARG A 314 -0.88 10.34 3.01
N LEU A 315 -1.24 10.51 1.75
CA LEU A 315 -1.65 9.41 0.86
C LEU A 315 -0.95 9.48 -0.49
N HIS A 316 -0.27 8.41 -0.88
CA HIS A 316 0.29 8.29 -2.22
C HIS A 316 -0.82 8.03 -3.26
N ILE A 317 -0.67 8.65 -4.43
CA ILE A 317 -1.62 8.51 -5.54
C ILE A 317 -1.88 7.02 -5.92
N PRO A 318 -0.86 6.15 -6.01
CA PRO A 318 -1.04 4.71 -6.16
C PRO A 318 -2.04 4.10 -5.17
N MET A 319 -1.97 4.46 -3.88
CA MET A 319 -2.88 3.93 -2.88
C MET A 319 -4.31 4.41 -3.16
N GLY A 320 -4.51 5.70 -3.44
CA GLY A 320 -5.83 6.22 -3.80
C GLY A 320 -6.50 5.48 -4.96
N ILE A 321 -5.74 5.07 -5.98
CA ILE A 321 -6.23 4.22 -7.09
C ILE A 321 -6.68 2.84 -6.58
N VAL A 322 -5.88 2.20 -5.73
CA VAL A 322 -6.22 0.89 -5.16
C VAL A 322 -7.42 0.96 -4.23
N ILE A 323 -7.52 1.98 -3.39
CA ILE A 323 -8.67 2.20 -2.52
C ILE A 323 -9.94 2.34 -3.35
N LYS A 324 -9.90 3.14 -4.43
CA LYS A 324 -11.03 3.28 -5.35
C LYS A 324 -11.45 1.94 -5.94
N LYS A 325 -10.50 1.11 -6.38
CA LYS A 325 -10.78 -0.23 -6.91
C LYS A 325 -11.35 -1.18 -5.85
N ALA A 326 -10.74 -1.21 -4.66
CA ALA A 326 -11.07 -2.15 -3.60
C ALA A 326 -12.40 -1.83 -2.91
N LEU A 327 -12.65 -0.54 -2.65
CA LEU A 327 -13.83 -0.06 -1.92
C LEU A 327 -14.96 0.42 -2.85
N LYS A 328 -14.69 0.55 -4.15
CA LYS A 328 -15.63 1.07 -5.17
C LYS A 328 -16.20 2.45 -4.82
N ARG A 329 -15.41 3.26 -4.12
CA ARG A 329 -15.74 4.63 -3.76
C ARG A 329 -14.61 5.57 -4.16
N THR A 330 -14.95 6.80 -4.52
CA THR A 330 -13.95 7.85 -4.73
C THR A 330 -13.59 8.45 -3.37
N LEU A 331 -12.29 8.66 -3.15
CA LEU A 331 -11.80 9.42 -2.00
C LEU A 331 -11.98 10.91 -2.28
N ASP A 332 -12.55 11.62 -1.31
CA ASP A 332 -12.73 13.07 -1.38
C ASP A 332 -11.92 13.73 -0.26
N LEU A 333 -10.62 13.91 -0.53
CA LEU A 333 -9.67 14.51 0.42
C LEU A 333 -9.73 16.04 0.43
N ASN A 334 -10.40 16.65 -0.55
CA ASN A 334 -10.58 18.09 -0.65
C ASN A 334 -11.99 18.40 -1.16
N PRO A 335 -13.01 18.31 -0.28
CA PRO A 335 -14.40 18.54 -0.70
C PRO A 335 -14.66 19.96 -1.20
N TYR A 336 -13.82 20.93 -0.81
CA TYR A 336 -13.98 22.34 -1.19
C TYR A 336 -13.47 22.65 -2.59
N SER A 337 -12.61 21.82 -3.20
CA SER A 337 -12.00 22.12 -4.51
C SER A 337 -13.06 22.41 -5.58
N ARG A 338 -14.16 21.66 -5.55
CA ARG A 338 -15.26 21.74 -6.53
C ARG A 338 -15.99 23.09 -6.53
N LEU A 339 -15.94 23.83 -5.43
CA LEU A 339 -16.54 25.18 -5.35
C LEU A 339 -15.79 26.21 -6.20
N PHE A 340 -14.53 25.91 -6.53
CA PHE A 340 -13.60 26.80 -7.23
C PHE A 340 -13.12 26.23 -8.57
N GLU A 341 -13.56 25.02 -8.92
CA GLU A 341 -13.35 24.46 -10.25
C GLU A 341 -14.15 25.29 -11.25
N ILE A 342 -13.45 26.04 -12.09
CA ILE A 342 -14.04 26.58 -13.31
C ILE A 342 -14.40 25.34 -14.14
N GLU A 343 -15.69 25.15 -14.46
CA GLU A 343 -16.12 24.11 -15.40
C GLU A 343 -15.18 24.14 -16.61
N THR A 344 -14.30 23.16 -16.70
CA THR A 344 -13.45 22.98 -17.86
C THR A 344 -14.42 22.82 -19.03
N SER A 345 -14.23 23.62 -20.09
CA SER A 345 -15.08 23.49 -21.27
C SER A 345 -15.09 22.02 -21.70
N LYS A 346 -16.20 21.54 -22.26
CA LYS A 346 -16.31 20.14 -22.73
C LYS A 346 -15.11 19.72 -23.59
N GLU A 347 -14.56 20.68 -24.35
CA GLU A 347 -13.37 20.51 -25.18
C GLU A 347 -12.11 20.18 -24.37
N SER A 348 -11.85 20.87 -23.24
CA SER A 348 -10.72 20.58 -22.35
C SER A 348 -10.88 19.27 -21.57
N GLN A 349 -12.11 18.87 -21.21
CA GLN A 349 -12.37 17.57 -20.60
C GLN A 349 -12.16 16.41 -21.57
N GLU A 350 -12.55 16.59 -22.84
CA GLU A 350 -12.30 15.62 -23.89
C GLU A 350 -10.79 15.45 -24.16
N GLU A 351 -10.03 16.54 -24.18
CA GLU A 351 -8.55 16.46 -24.30
C GLU A 351 -7.91 15.73 -23.13
N LEU A 352 -8.27 16.04 -21.88
CA LEU A 352 -7.75 15.35 -20.71
C LEU A 352 -8.12 13.85 -20.70
N SER A 353 -9.32 13.51 -21.16
CA SER A 353 -9.76 12.12 -21.28
C SER A 353 -8.94 11.34 -22.31
N LYS A 354 -8.61 11.98 -23.44
CA LYS A 354 -7.72 11.41 -24.48
C LYS A 354 -6.32 11.15 -23.93
N LEU A 355 -5.76 12.10 -23.18
CA LEU A 355 -4.45 11.96 -22.54
C LEU A 355 -4.42 10.84 -21.49
N ASN A 356 -5.44 10.75 -20.65
CA ASN A 356 -5.56 9.68 -19.64
C ASN A 356 -5.67 8.31 -20.30
N LEU A 357 -6.48 8.18 -21.36
CA LEU A 357 -6.62 6.96 -22.13
C LEU A 357 -5.29 6.55 -22.78
N PHE A 358 -4.52 7.51 -23.32
CA PHE A 358 -3.19 7.24 -23.86
C PHE A 358 -2.26 6.64 -22.79
N MET A 359 -2.22 7.23 -21.59
CA MET A 359 -1.40 6.74 -20.50
C MET A 359 -1.83 5.34 -20.04
N GLU A 360 -3.13 5.07 -19.99
CA GLU A 360 -3.67 3.74 -19.70
C GLU A 360 -3.20 2.68 -20.70
N LEU A 361 -3.23 3.01 -21.99
CA LEU A 361 -2.78 2.12 -23.06
C LEU A 361 -1.25 1.93 -23.06
N ALA A 362 -0.50 2.94 -22.67
CA ALA A 362 0.97 2.92 -22.64
C ALA A 362 1.54 2.17 -21.41
N LEU A 363 0.83 2.20 -20.28
CA LEU A 363 1.27 1.65 -18.99
C LEU A 363 1.80 0.20 -19.05
N PRO A 364 1.16 -0.76 -19.76
CA PRO A 364 1.68 -2.13 -19.86
C PRO A 364 3.08 -2.23 -20.50
N TYR A 365 3.34 -1.40 -21.50
CA TYR A 365 4.62 -1.36 -22.21
C TYR A 365 5.72 -0.71 -21.37
N ILE A 366 5.34 0.37 -20.69
CA ILE A 366 6.19 1.05 -19.70
C ILE A 366 6.62 0.05 -18.61
N ASN A 367 5.67 -0.73 -18.08
CA ASN A 367 5.92 -1.72 -17.03
C ASN A 367 6.79 -2.89 -17.51
N SER A 368 6.64 -3.32 -18.77
CA SER A 368 7.45 -4.39 -19.35
C SER A 368 8.81 -3.94 -19.91
N GLY A 369 9.09 -2.62 -19.91
CA GLY A 369 10.28 -2.03 -20.51
C GLY A 369 10.32 -2.17 -22.04
N GLN A 370 9.17 -2.38 -22.67
CA GLN A 370 9.03 -2.52 -24.11
C GLN A 370 8.65 -1.18 -24.74
N SER A 371 9.13 -0.93 -25.96
CA SER A 371 8.70 0.22 -26.75
C SER A 371 7.42 -0.13 -27.53
N PRO A 372 6.27 0.52 -27.26
CA PRO A 372 5.07 0.33 -28.05
C PRO A 372 5.17 1.04 -29.40
N ASP A 373 4.24 0.72 -30.30
CA ASP A 373 3.95 1.58 -31.44
C ASP A 373 3.17 2.81 -30.95
N LEU A 374 3.91 3.89 -30.69
CA LEU A 374 3.36 5.13 -30.16
C LEU A 374 2.35 5.79 -31.12
N ALA A 375 2.52 5.62 -32.42
CA ALA A 375 1.60 6.18 -33.40
C ALA A 375 0.23 5.48 -33.32
N GLU A 376 0.22 4.17 -33.12
CA GLU A 376 -1.01 3.40 -32.95
C GLU A 376 -1.70 3.70 -31.62
N LEU A 377 -0.93 3.80 -30.52
CA LEU A 377 -1.49 4.16 -29.21
C LEU A 377 -2.05 5.59 -29.20
N ALA A 378 -1.32 6.55 -29.79
CA ALA A 378 -1.77 7.93 -29.92
C ALA A 378 -3.08 8.01 -30.73
N LYS A 379 -3.16 7.26 -31.83
CA LYS A 379 -4.36 7.17 -32.65
C LYS A 379 -5.56 6.56 -31.91
N GLN A 380 -5.33 5.50 -31.13
CA GLN A 380 -6.39 4.87 -30.31
C GLN A 380 -6.91 5.80 -29.22
N ALA A 381 -6.01 6.58 -28.63
CA ALA A 381 -6.35 7.57 -27.61
C ALA A 381 -6.87 8.90 -28.18
N GLY A 382 -6.73 9.15 -29.49
CA GLY A 382 -7.06 10.41 -30.12
C GLY A 382 -6.12 11.56 -29.74
N VAL A 383 -4.86 11.25 -29.42
CA VAL A 383 -3.81 12.20 -29.01
C VAL A 383 -2.86 12.45 -30.19
N ASP A 384 -2.28 13.66 -30.24
CA ASP A 384 -1.24 13.98 -31.20
C ASP A 384 0.01 13.07 -31.02
N PRO A 385 0.57 12.48 -32.09
CA PRO A 385 1.71 11.57 -31.99
C PRO A 385 2.99 12.18 -31.40
N GLU A 386 3.25 13.48 -31.59
CA GLU A 386 4.43 14.13 -31.01
C GLU A 386 4.25 14.29 -29.50
N LEU A 387 3.07 14.78 -29.07
CA LEU A 387 2.71 14.89 -27.66
C LEU A 387 2.72 13.52 -26.94
N ALA A 388 2.19 12.48 -27.60
CA ALA A 388 2.23 11.11 -27.12
C ALA A 388 3.68 10.61 -26.93
N GLY A 389 4.57 10.95 -27.86
CA GLY A 389 5.99 10.63 -27.79
C GLY A 389 6.69 11.28 -26.60
N GLU A 390 6.41 12.57 -26.36
CA GLU A 390 6.96 13.31 -25.21
C GLU A 390 6.49 12.74 -23.88
N LEU A 391 5.19 12.46 -23.75
CA LEU A 391 4.60 11.88 -22.54
C LEU A 391 5.20 10.49 -22.23
N PHE A 392 5.31 9.64 -23.25
CA PHE A 392 5.89 8.31 -23.10
C PHE A 392 7.38 8.37 -22.70
N GLN A 393 8.15 9.24 -23.35
CA GLN A 393 9.57 9.41 -23.01
C GLN A 393 9.77 9.96 -21.60
N ASN A 394 8.95 10.91 -21.17
CA ASN A 394 9.01 11.44 -19.80
C ASN A 394 8.70 10.35 -18.76
N ALA A 395 7.72 9.49 -19.01
CA ALA A 395 7.40 8.35 -18.16
C ALA A 395 8.56 7.32 -18.10
N MET A 396 9.11 6.95 -19.26
CA MET A 396 10.25 6.01 -19.35
C MET A 396 11.53 6.55 -18.72
N ASN A 397 11.81 7.84 -18.90
CA ASN A 397 12.97 8.50 -18.31
C ASN A 397 12.87 8.55 -16.79
N SER A 398 11.67 8.79 -16.26
CA SER A 398 11.42 8.76 -14.81
C SER A 398 11.68 7.37 -14.22
N ILE A 399 11.25 6.31 -14.91
CA ILE A 399 11.52 4.92 -14.49
C ILE A 399 13.00 4.56 -14.60
N SER A 400 13.69 4.99 -15.65
CA SER A 400 15.13 4.71 -15.80
C SER A 400 15.98 5.42 -14.74
N LYS A 401 15.55 6.59 -14.27
CA LYS A 401 16.18 7.31 -13.16
C LYS A 401 15.93 6.63 -11.82
N MET A 402 14.74 6.05 -11.60
CA MET A 402 14.44 5.27 -10.39
C MET A 402 15.15 3.91 -10.32
N ARG A 403 15.65 3.40 -11.46
CA ARG A 403 16.41 2.13 -11.55
C ARG A 403 17.93 2.30 -11.36
N LYS A 404 18.43 3.53 -11.31
CA LYS A 404 19.84 3.85 -11.01
C LYS A 404 19.97 4.24 -9.56
#